data_AF-A0A2V8GX22-F1
#
_entry.id   AF-A0A2V8GX22-F1
#
_cell.length_a   1.000
_cell.length_b   1.000
_cell.length_c   1.000
_cell.angle_alpha   90.00
_cell.angle_beta   90.00
_cell.angle_gamma   90.00
#
_symmetry.space_group_name_H-M   'P 1'
#
loop_
_entity.id
_entity.type
_entity.pdbx_description
1 polymer ?
#
loop_
_entity_poly.entity_id
_entity_poly.type
_entity_poly.pdbx_seq_one_letter_code
_entity_poly.pdbx_strand_id
1 'polypeptide(L)'
;VRFELTYKAFAPHLKIIAPWREWNIRSRHEAIAYAKERNIPIAATADKIYSRDSNIWHMSHEGGILEDPSQAPPEDLFMLTLDPRSCPEGESEITIDFQQGVPVGLNGYTIRSVQLLEDLNEIAGTNGIGRADCIENRVVGMKSRGVYETPGGTLITTAHRELESLVLDRQTRYHKDILSVTYAQLVYEGHWFTPLREAFDAFFTKTQEVVTGSVTMSLYKGTMAVKSRKSPFSLYRQDIASFDTGSYNHHDAEGFINLLGLPAAVRSRLMVNQYETLARSV
;
A
#
# COMPACT_ATOMS: atom_id res chain seq x y z
N VAL A 1 19.31 7.92 4.47
CA VAL A 1 19.48 6.66 3.70
C VAL A 1 19.11 6.87 2.24
N ARG A 2 17.82 7.01 1.90
CA ARG A 2 17.32 7.14 0.51
C ARG A 2 18.10 8.14 -0.35
N PHE A 3 18.23 9.41 0.07
CA PHE A 3 18.98 10.43 -0.66
C PHE A 3 20.43 10.04 -0.97
N GLU A 4 21.19 9.59 0.03
CA GLU A 4 22.61 9.29 -0.13
C GLU A 4 22.86 8.02 -0.93
N LEU A 5 21.98 7.01 -0.83
CA LEU A 5 22.02 5.85 -1.71
C LEU A 5 21.80 6.27 -3.17
N THR A 6 20.82 7.14 -3.43
CA THR A 6 20.59 7.72 -4.76
C THR A 6 21.81 8.48 -5.27
N TYR A 7 22.40 9.37 -4.48
CA TYR A 7 23.59 10.12 -4.90
C TYR A 7 24.76 9.20 -5.21
N LYS A 8 24.97 8.16 -4.39
CA LYS A 8 26.02 7.17 -4.63
C LYS A 8 25.77 6.35 -5.89
N ALA A 9 24.51 6.08 -6.25
CA ALA A 9 24.17 5.35 -7.46
C ALA A 9 24.49 6.16 -8.74
N PHE A 10 24.30 7.48 -8.73
CA PHE A 10 24.50 8.33 -9.92
C PHE A 10 25.84 9.06 -9.98
N ALA A 11 26.36 9.48 -8.83
CA ALA A 11 27.51 10.37 -8.74
C ALA A 11 28.36 10.04 -7.49
N PRO A 12 28.95 8.83 -7.42
CA PRO A 12 29.67 8.34 -6.23
C PRO A 12 30.91 9.16 -5.87
N HIS A 13 31.41 9.98 -6.79
CA HIS A 13 32.56 10.85 -6.59
C HIS A 13 32.20 12.16 -5.86
N LEU A 14 30.91 12.53 -5.77
CA LEU A 14 30.49 13.73 -5.08
C LEU A 14 30.63 13.55 -3.57
N LYS A 15 31.23 14.55 -2.91
CA LYS A 15 31.28 14.60 -1.45
C LYS A 15 29.89 14.95 -0.92
N ILE A 16 29.36 14.07 -0.07
CA ILE A 16 28.11 14.30 0.65
C ILE A 16 28.43 15.14 1.89
N ILE A 17 27.74 16.27 2.04
CA ILE A 17 27.76 17.10 3.25
C ILE A 17 26.39 16.97 3.89
N ALA A 18 26.32 16.43 5.11
CA ALA A 18 25.08 16.21 5.83
C ALA A 18 25.12 16.96 7.17
N PRO A 19 24.69 18.23 7.22
CA PRO A 19 24.80 19.10 8.40
C PRO A 19 24.32 18.46 9.71
N TRP A 20 23.19 17.74 9.69
CA TRP A 20 22.64 17.05 10.86
C TRP A 20 23.56 15.98 11.47
N ARG A 21 24.59 15.50 10.75
CA ARG A 21 25.61 14.58 11.27
C ARG A 21 26.93 15.26 11.64
N GLU A 22 27.18 16.45 11.11
CA GLU A 22 28.49 17.12 11.18
C GLU A 22 28.47 18.36 12.07
N TRP A 23 27.34 19.04 12.19
CA TRP A 23 27.22 20.27 12.94
C TRP A 23 26.93 20.03 14.42
N ASN A 24 27.23 21.05 15.23
CA ASN A 24 26.91 21.06 16.66
C ASN A 24 25.45 21.44 16.97
N ILE A 25 24.64 21.77 15.95
CA ILE A 25 23.21 22.05 16.10
C ILE A 25 22.46 20.72 16.19
N ARG A 26 21.92 20.41 17.37
CA ARG A 26 21.32 19.10 17.69
C ARG A 26 19.80 19.13 17.83
N SER A 27 19.20 20.32 17.80
CA SER A 27 17.75 20.46 18.00
C SER A 27 17.16 21.58 17.15
N ARG A 28 15.83 21.52 16.95
CA ARG A 28 15.06 22.60 16.33
C ARG A 28 15.25 23.93 17.09
N HIS A 29 15.29 23.89 18.42
CA HIS A 29 15.51 25.06 19.26
C HIS A 29 16.88 25.70 19.00
N GLU A 30 17.94 24.90 18.91
CA GLU A 30 19.29 25.39 18.58
C GLU A 30 19.35 25.96 17.16
N ALA A 31 18.67 25.34 16.19
CA ALA A 31 18.59 25.86 14.82
C ALA A 31 17.89 27.23 14.76
N ILE A 32 16.79 27.40 15.52
CA ILE A 32 16.07 28.68 15.65
C ILE A 32 16.95 29.74 16.33
N ALA A 33 17.65 29.38 17.41
CA ALA A 33 18.56 30.29 18.10
C ALA A 33 19.71 30.74 17.19
N TYR A 34 20.31 29.80 16.46
CA TYR A 34 21.35 30.06 15.47
C TYR A 34 20.88 31.04 14.38
N ALA A 35 19.65 30.85 13.87
CA ALA A 35 19.04 31.72 12.89
C ALA A 35 18.79 33.13 13.46
N LYS A 36 18.27 33.22 14.68
CA LYS A 36 18.00 34.49 15.38
C LYS A 36 19.28 35.29 15.65
N GLU A 37 20.33 34.63 16.14
CA GLU A 37 21.65 35.26 16.37
C GLU A 37 22.21 35.89 15.08
N ARG A 38 21.90 35.30 13.93
CA ARG A 38 22.38 35.73 12.60
C ARG A 38 21.38 36.55 11.80
N ASN A 39 20.25 36.93 12.40
CA ASN A 39 19.17 37.66 11.73
C ASN A 39 18.66 36.96 10.45
N ILE A 40 18.65 35.62 10.42
CA ILE A 40 18.10 34.83 9.31
C ILE A 40 16.59 34.74 9.50
N PRO A 41 15.77 35.26 8.57
CA PRO A 41 14.32 35.18 8.69
C PRO A 41 13.85 33.73 8.51
N ILE A 42 13.08 33.23 9.48
CA ILE A 42 12.49 31.88 9.43
C ILE A 42 11.01 31.95 9.80
N ALA A 43 10.19 31.12 9.15
CA ALA A 43 8.76 31.00 9.44
C ALA A 43 8.44 29.99 10.57
N ALA A 44 9.45 29.22 11.00
CA ALA A 44 9.28 28.19 12.03
C ALA A 44 9.14 28.85 13.41
N THR A 45 8.05 28.52 14.10
CA THR A 45 7.82 28.88 15.51
C THR A 45 8.08 27.67 16.40
N ALA A 46 8.30 27.89 17.70
CA ALA A 46 8.41 26.80 18.67
C ALA A 46 7.11 25.97 18.77
N ASP A 47 5.96 26.60 18.46
CA ASP A 47 4.62 26.03 18.63
C ASP A 47 4.18 25.09 17.50
N LYS A 48 4.90 25.05 16.36
CA LYS A 48 4.64 24.03 15.33
C LYS A 48 5.27 22.72 15.77
N ILE A 49 4.47 21.90 16.44
CA ILE A 49 4.91 20.68 17.11
C ILE A 49 5.28 19.58 16.08
N TYR A 50 4.51 19.44 15.00
CA TYR A 50 4.68 18.32 14.05
C TYR A 50 5.72 18.58 12.97
N SER A 51 6.45 17.53 12.63
CA SER A 51 7.17 17.42 11.36
C SER A 51 6.22 16.87 10.31
N ARG A 52 6.10 17.57 9.18
CA ARG A 52 5.25 17.15 8.06
C ARG A 52 6.08 17.01 6.79
N ASP A 53 5.87 15.93 6.07
CA ASP A 53 6.35 15.75 4.69
C ASP A 53 5.15 15.57 3.78
N SER A 54 5.13 16.27 2.65
CA SER A 54 3.98 16.29 1.75
C SER A 54 4.41 16.34 0.31
N ASN A 55 3.71 15.54 -0.50
CA ASN A 55 3.74 15.57 -1.95
C ASN A 55 2.34 15.22 -2.47
N ILE A 56 2.17 15.15 -3.79
CA ILE A 56 0.87 14.88 -4.42
C ILE A 56 0.28 13.50 -4.03
N TRP A 57 1.11 12.55 -3.60
CA TRP A 57 0.67 11.19 -3.28
C TRP A 57 0.17 11.06 -1.84
N HIS A 58 0.83 11.73 -0.90
CA HIS A 58 0.51 11.63 0.52
C HIS A 58 1.04 12.79 1.36
N MET A 59 0.57 12.84 2.61
CA MET A 59 1.18 13.60 3.69
C MET A 59 1.53 12.67 4.85
N SER A 60 2.67 12.87 5.49
CA SER A 60 3.05 12.22 6.74
C SER A 60 3.15 13.24 7.87
N HIS A 61 2.87 12.77 9.09
CA HIS A 61 2.94 13.53 10.32
C HIS A 61 3.70 12.74 11.38
N GLU A 62 4.70 13.37 11.98
CA GLU A 62 5.53 12.78 13.03
C GLU A 62 5.90 13.82 14.10
N GLY A 63 6.32 13.31 15.26
CA GLY A 63 6.83 14.12 16.37
C GLY A 63 5.75 14.64 17.32
N GLY A 64 6.19 15.23 18.44
CA GLY A 64 5.28 15.79 19.44
C GLY A 64 4.42 14.75 20.14
N ILE A 65 3.12 15.02 20.28
CA ILE A 65 2.18 14.10 20.95
C ILE A 65 2.13 12.71 20.30
N LEU A 66 2.49 12.59 19.01
CA LEU A 66 2.52 11.31 18.31
C LEU A 66 3.66 10.40 18.75
N GLU A 67 4.70 10.93 19.41
CA GLU A 67 5.81 10.13 19.93
C GLU A 67 5.37 9.18 21.06
N ASP A 68 4.29 9.52 21.77
CA ASP A 68 3.62 8.62 22.71
C ASP A 68 2.53 7.83 21.96
N PRO A 69 2.72 6.52 21.70
CA PRO A 69 1.75 5.70 20.98
C PRO A 69 0.43 5.49 21.76
N SER A 70 0.36 5.88 23.03
CA SER A 70 -0.88 5.84 23.81
C SER A 70 -1.79 7.05 23.57
N GLN A 71 -1.28 8.09 22.90
CA GLN A 71 -2.05 9.29 22.59
C GLN A 71 -2.73 9.17 21.23
N ALA A 72 -4.01 9.51 21.16
CA ALA A 72 -4.72 9.60 19.89
C ALA A 72 -4.17 10.74 19.02
N PRO A 73 -4.13 10.60 17.69
CA PRO A 73 -3.86 11.72 16.80
C PRO A 73 -4.93 12.82 17.01
N PRO A 74 -4.54 14.09 17.24
CA PRO A 74 -5.52 15.16 17.37
C PRO A 74 -6.13 15.51 16.01
N GLU A 75 -7.35 16.07 15.99
CA GLU A 75 -8.06 16.27 14.72
C GLU A 75 -7.42 17.34 13.83
N ASP A 76 -6.78 18.36 14.42
CA ASP A 76 -6.03 19.41 13.70
C ASP A 76 -4.70 18.91 13.10
N LEU A 77 -4.38 17.62 13.30
CA LEU A 77 -3.29 16.95 12.62
C LEU A 77 -3.56 16.81 11.12
N PHE A 78 -4.78 16.38 10.78
CA PHE A 78 -5.16 15.95 9.43
C PHE A 78 -5.42 17.15 8.52
N MET A 79 -4.76 17.16 7.37
CA MET A 79 -4.76 18.29 6.43
C MET A 79 -5.40 17.96 5.09
N LEU A 80 -5.38 16.69 4.68
CA LEU A 80 -5.86 16.24 3.37
C LEU A 80 -7.25 15.59 3.45
N THR A 81 -7.64 15.12 4.63
CA THR A 81 -8.84 14.30 4.84
C THR A 81 -9.74 14.90 5.90
N LEU A 82 -11.05 14.89 5.67
CA LEU A 82 -12.05 15.29 6.67
C LEU A 82 -12.16 14.24 7.77
N ASP A 83 -12.55 14.68 8.97
CA ASP A 83 -13.04 13.79 10.02
C ASP A 83 -14.22 12.98 9.45
N PRO A 84 -14.25 11.64 9.60
CA PRO A 84 -15.41 10.82 9.22
C PRO A 84 -16.75 11.34 9.76
N ARG A 85 -16.75 12.03 10.92
CA ARG A 85 -17.93 12.66 11.53
C ARG A 85 -18.39 13.93 10.84
N SER A 86 -17.51 14.58 10.07
CA SER A 86 -17.76 15.83 9.35
C SER A 86 -17.86 15.63 7.83
N CYS A 87 -17.66 14.41 7.34
CA CYS A 87 -17.85 14.05 5.94
C CYS A 87 -19.34 14.22 5.53
N PRO A 88 -19.62 14.53 4.25
CA PRO A 88 -20.99 14.65 3.75
C PRO A 88 -21.86 13.42 4.03
N GLU A 89 -23.18 13.65 4.12
CA GLU A 89 -24.15 12.55 4.15
C GLU A 89 -24.37 11.96 2.75
N GLY A 90 -24.64 10.66 2.68
CA GLY A 90 -24.84 9.91 1.43
C GLY A 90 -23.56 9.26 0.87
N GLU A 91 -23.71 8.13 0.19
CA GLU A 91 -22.59 7.46 -0.48
C GLU A 91 -22.17 8.23 -1.73
N SER A 92 -20.87 8.47 -1.89
CA SER A 92 -20.30 8.87 -3.19
C SER A 92 -19.94 7.61 -3.97
N GLU A 93 -20.33 7.52 -5.25
CA GLU A 93 -19.92 6.41 -6.11
C GLU A 93 -18.90 6.88 -7.13
N ILE A 94 -17.80 6.14 -7.26
CA ILE A 94 -16.78 6.38 -8.28
C ILE A 94 -16.45 5.11 -9.04
N THR A 95 -16.01 5.25 -10.29
CA THR A 95 -15.43 4.18 -11.08
C THR A 95 -14.03 4.58 -11.55
N ILE A 96 -13.02 3.77 -11.25
CA ILE A 96 -11.64 4.00 -11.73
C ILE A 96 -11.37 3.06 -12.89
N ASP A 97 -10.92 3.63 -14.00
CA ASP A 97 -10.57 2.91 -15.23
C ASP A 97 -9.06 2.68 -15.30
N PHE A 98 -8.66 1.47 -15.70
CA PHE A 98 -7.27 1.04 -15.83
C PHE A 98 -6.98 0.52 -17.23
N GLN A 99 -5.76 0.80 -17.68
CA GLN A 99 -5.17 0.21 -18.87
C GLN A 99 -3.78 -0.31 -18.53
N GLN A 100 -3.57 -1.61 -18.72
CA GLN A 100 -2.31 -2.30 -18.40
C GLN A 100 -1.75 -1.95 -17.02
N GLY A 101 -2.61 -1.97 -15.99
CA GLY A 101 -2.27 -1.66 -14.60
C GLY A 101 -2.19 -0.17 -14.27
N VAL A 102 -2.24 0.72 -15.27
CA VAL A 102 -2.16 2.18 -15.06
C VAL A 102 -3.57 2.77 -14.95
N PRO A 103 -3.88 3.57 -13.92
CA PRO A 103 -5.16 4.29 -13.86
C PRO A 103 -5.18 5.39 -14.94
N VAL A 104 -6.23 5.38 -15.76
CA VAL A 104 -6.38 6.25 -16.94
C VAL A 104 -7.68 7.07 -16.96
N GLY A 105 -8.61 6.81 -16.05
CA GLY A 105 -9.89 7.49 -16.04
C GLY A 105 -10.67 7.38 -14.75
N LEU A 106 -11.68 8.26 -14.64
CA LEU A 106 -12.62 8.35 -13.54
C LEU A 106 -14.02 8.53 -14.13
N ASN A 107 -14.97 7.71 -13.68
CA ASN A 107 -16.38 7.74 -14.09
C ASN A 107 -16.58 7.71 -15.62
N GLY A 108 -15.75 6.94 -16.33
CA GLY A 108 -15.81 6.79 -17.78
C GLY A 108 -15.15 7.92 -18.58
N TYR A 109 -14.59 8.94 -17.91
CA TYR A 109 -13.82 10.00 -18.54
C TYR A 109 -12.33 9.70 -18.47
N THR A 110 -11.62 9.85 -19.58
CA THR A 110 -10.15 9.78 -19.61
C THR A 110 -9.56 11.02 -18.95
N ILE A 111 -8.69 10.82 -17.96
CA ILE A 111 -8.07 11.90 -17.18
C ILE A 111 -6.56 11.72 -17.19
N ARG A 112 -5.80 12.82 -17.32
CA ARG A 112 -4.34 12.79 -17.24
C ARG A 112 -3.90 12.39 -15.83
N SER A 113 -2.81 11.63 -15.72
CA SER A 113 -2.42 10.96 -14.46
C SER A 113 -2.31 11.86 -13.23
N VAL A 114 -1.76 13.08 -13.36
CA VAL A 114 -1.66 14.01 -12.22
C VAL A 114 -3.03 14.52 -11.80
N GLN A 115 -3.84 14.98 -12.76
CA GLN A 115 -5.20 15.45 -12.49
C GLN A 115 -6.06 14.34 -11.89
N LEU A 116 -5.92 13.11 -12.39
CA LEU A 116 -6.65 11.95 -11.86
C LEU A 116 -6.33 11.71 -10.38
N LEU A 117 -5.05 11.82 -10.00
CA LEU A 117 -4.65 11.67 -8.60
C LEU A 117 -5.18 12.84 -7.75
N GLU A 118 -5.14 14.07 -8.25
CA GLU A 118 -5.67 15.25 -7.56
C GLU A 118 -7.19 15.14 -7.33
N ASP A 119 -7.95 14.76 -8.36
CA ASP A 119 -9.40 14.54 -8.27
C ASP A 119 -9.71 13.42 -7.26
N LEU A 120 -8.96 12.32 -7.31
CA LEU A 120 -9.13 11.21 -6.36
C LEU A 120 -8.74 11.60 -4.94
N ASN A 121 -7.72 12.44 -4.76
CA ASN A 121 -7.34 12.97 -3.45
C ASN A 121 -8.45 13.85 -2.87
N GLU A 122 -9.06 14.72 -3.68
CA GLU A 122 -10.20 15.54 -3.26
C GLU A 122 -11.40 14.66 -2.86
N ILE A 123 -11.81 13.74 -3.74
CA ILE A 123 -12.97 12.88 -3.50
C ILE A 123 -12.77 12.00 -2.25
N ALA A 124 -11.62 11.33 -2.11
CA ALA A 124 -11.33 10.54 -0.91
C ALA A 124 -11.16 11.41 0.33
N GLY A 125 -10.53 12.58 0.19
CA GLY A 125 -10.34 13.55 1.27
C GLY A 125 -11.66 14.02 1.87
N THR A 126 -12.62 14.41 1.02
CA THR A 126 -13.98 14.79 1.43
C THR A 126 -14.75 13.64 2.07
N ASN A 127 -14.41 12.39 1.73
CA ASN A 127 -14.98 11.20 2.35
C ASN A 127 -14.16 10.68 3.54
N GLY A 128 -13.11 11.38 3.99
CA GLY A 128 -12.29 10.99 5.15
C GLY A 128 -11.45 9.73 4.95
N ILE A 129 -11.18 9.35 3.70
CA ILE A 129 -10.50 8.11 3.32
C ILE A 129 -8.98 8.31 3.24
N GLY A 130 -8.23 7.29 3.64
CA GLY A 130 -6.78 7.23 3.44
C GLY A 130 -5.96 7.68 4.65
N ARG A 131 -6.58 7.79 5.84
CA ARG A 131 -5.86 7.96 7.11
C ARG A 131 -5.25 6.61 7.55
N ALA A 132 -3.97 6.61 7.95
CA ALA A 132 -3.30 5.46 8.56
C ALA A 132 -2.44 5.92 9.74
N ASP A 133 -2.54 5.22 10.87
CA ASP A 133 -1.68 5.41 12.05
C ASP A 133 -0.89 4.11 12.26
N CYS A 134 0.43 4.18 12.14
CA CYS A 134 1.26 2.98 12.22
C CYS A 134 2.53 3.17 13.04
N ILE A 135 2.91 2.10 13.73
CA ILE A 135 4.24 1.93 14.30
C ILE A 135 5.08 1.14 13.29
N GLU A 136 6.04 1.79 12.68
CA GLU A 136 6.92 1.23 11.66
C GLU A 136 8.31 0.89 12.21
N ASN A 137 9.00 -0.02 11.51
CA ASN A 137 10.39 -0.36 11.80
C ASN A 137 11.30 0.40 10.82
N ARG A 138 12.06 1.37 11.33
CA ARG A 138 13.02 2.10 10.52
C ARG A 138 14.21 1.21 10.17
N VAL A 139 14.78 1.44 8.99
CA VAL A 139 15.97 0.75 8.49
C VAL A 139 17.14 0.81 9.48
N VAL A 140 17.22 1.90 10.25
CA VAL A 140 18.26 2.13 11.26
C VAL A 140 18.02 1.38 12.58
N GLY A 141 17.01 0.50 12.64
CA GLY A 141 16.76 -0.43 13.76
C GLY A 141 15.80 0.07 14.84
N MET A 142 15.35 1.33 14.78
CA MET A 142 14.39 1.89 15.74
C MET A 142 12.94 1.76 15.26
N LYS A 143 12.01 1.70 16.21
CA LYS A 143 10.58 1.91 15.92
C LYS A 143 10.26 3.40 15.86
N SER A 144 9.30 3.76 15.04
CA SER A 144 8.76 5.12 14.96
C SER A 144 7.27 5.04 14.71
N ARG A 145 6.51 5.97 15.28
CA ARG A 145 5.09 6.13 14.97
C ARG A 145 4.94 7.27 13.96
N GLY A 146 4.21 6.99 12.89
CA GLY A 146 3.86 7.96 11.86
C GLY A 146 2.36 7.88 11.56
N VAL A 147 1.75 9.05 11.37
CA VAL A 147 0.37 9.16 10.89
C VAL A 147 0.41 9.68 9.45
N TYR A 148 -0.36 9.05 8.57
CA TYR A 148 -0.30 9.27 7.14
C TYR A 148 -1.69 9.56 6.57
N GLU A 149 -1.72 10.42 5.55
CA GLU A 149 -2.90 10.69 4.73
C GLU A 149 -2.54 10.40 3.27
N THR A 150 -3.10 9.34 2.71
CA THR A 150 -2.87 8.89 1.31
C THR A 150 -4.22 8.66 0.61
N PRO A 151 -5.04 9.70 0.40
CA PRO A 151 -6.44 9.55 -0.01
C PRO A 151 -6.60 8.87 -1.38
N GLY A 152 -6.18 9.53 -2.46
CA GLY A 152 -6.29 9.01 -3.82
C GLY A 152 -5.47 7.74 -4.04
N GLY A 153 -4.27 7.66 -3.44
CA GLY A 153 -3.45 6.45 -3.49
C GLY A 153 -4.12 5.22 -2.85
N THR A 154 -4.92 5.40 -1.80
CA THR A 154 -5.70 4.32 -1.19
C THR A 154 -6.80 3.83 -2.13
N LEU A 155 -7.53 4.74 -2.79
CA LEU A 155 -8.54 4.37 -3.79
C LEU A 155 -7.92 3.62 -4.98
N ILE A 156 -6.83 4.14 -5.53
CA ILE A 156 -6.12 3.51 -6.66
C ILE A 156 -5.64 2.11 -6.29
N THR A 157 -5.00 1.95 -5.12
CA THR A 157 -4.45 0.66 -4.69
C THR A 157 -5.55 -0.37 -4.44
N THR A 158 -6.67 0.04 -3.83
CA THR A 158 -7.82 -0.84 -3.62
C THR A 158 -8.41 -1.28 -4.96
N ALA A 159 -8.74 -0.32 -5.84
CA ALA A 159 -9.31 -0.62 -7.15
C ALA A 159 -8.39 -1.50 -8.02
N HIS A 160 -7.09 -1.24 -8.00
CA HIS A 160 -6.10 -2.01 -8.74
C HIS A 160 -6.05 -3.48 -8.29
N ARG A 161 -5.99 -3.74 -6.97
CA ARG A 161 -6.00 -5.10 -6.40
C ARG A 161 -7.28 -5.87 -6.73
N GLU A 162 -8.41 -5.17 -6.76
CA GLU A 162 -9.70 -5.75 -7.15
C GLU A 162 -9.75 -6.11 -8.61
N LEU A 163 -9.19 -5.28 -9.49
CA LEU A 163 -9.09 -5.62 -10.91
C LEU A 163 -8.17 -6.82 -11.14
N GLU A 164 -6.99 -6.84 -10.49
CA GLU A 164 -6.07 -7.99 -10.53
C GLU A 164 -6.75 -9.29 -10.08
N SER A 165 -7.64 -9.22 -9.08
CA SER A 165 -8.40 -10.39 -8.61
C SER A 165 -9.27 -11.03 -9.68
N LEU A 166 -9.71 -10.22 -10.64
CA LEU A 166 -10.60 -10.64 -11.73
C LEU A 166 -9.82 -11.19 -12.93
N VAL A 167 -8.61 -10.67 -13.19
CA VAL A 167 -7.88 -10.92 -14.44
C VAL A 167 -6.63 -11.78 -14.30
N LEU A 168 -6.08 -11.95 -13.10
CA LEU A 168 -4.90 -12.79 -12.86
C LEU A 168 -5.30 -14.18 -12.38
N ASP A 169 -4.63 -15.20 -12.91
CA ASP A 169 -4.78 -16.55 -12.39
C ASP A 169 -4.24 -16.67 -10.97
N ARG A 170 -4.67 -17.73 -10.27
CA ARG A 170 -4.36 -17.97 -8.86
C ARG A 170 -2.87 -17.96 -8.55
N GLN A 171 -2.03 -18.62 -9.36
CA GLN A 171 -0.60 -18.79 -9.05
C GLN A 171 0.16 -17.51 -9.35
N THR A 172 -0.14 -16.86 -10.48
CA THR A 172 0.46 -15.57 -10.82
C THR A 172 0.16 -14.54 -9.74
N ARG A 173 -1.11 -14.41 -9.31
CA ARG A 173 -1.50 -13.48 -8.24
C ARG A 173 -0.78 -13.78 -6.93
N TYR A 174 -0.74 -15.04 -6.50
CA TYR A 174 -0.08 -15.45 -5.26
C TYR A 174 1.39 -15.04 -5.21
N HIS A 175 2.16 -15.36 -6.26
CA HIS A 175 3.58 -15.01 -6.30
C HIS A 175 3.81 -13.51 -6.49
N LYS A 176 2.96 -12.83 -7.28
CA LYS A 176 2.98 -11.38 -7.44
C LYS A 176 2.79 -10.67 -6.09
N ASP A 177 1.90 -11.14 -5.24
CA ASP A 177 1.64 -10.54 -3.93
C ASP A 177 2.85 -10.68 -3.00
N ILE A 178 3.54 -11.83 -3.01
CA ILE A 178 4.81 -12.01 -2.27
C ILE A 178 5.86 -11.00 -2.75
N LEU A 179 6.08 -10.90 -4.06
CA LEU A 179 7.07 -9.99 -4.63
C LEU A 179 6.73 -8.53 -4.38
N SER A 180 5.43 -8.18 -4.30
CA SER A 180 5.00 -6.81 -4.03
C SER A 180 5.46 -6.31 -2.66
N VAL A 181 5.49 -7.19 -1.65
CA VAL A 181 5.98 -6.87 -0.31
C VAL A 181 7.50 -6.60 -0.35
N THR A 182 8.25 -7.45 -1.04
CA THR A 182 9.70 -7.25 -1.20
C THR A 182 10.01 -5.98 -1.99
N TYR A 183 9.23 -5.67 -3.03
CA TYR A 183 9.37 -4.42 -3.78
C TYR A 183 9.16 -3.21 -2.88
N ALA A 184 8.09 -3.20 -2.08
CA ALA A 184 7.82 -2.12 -1.12
C ALA A 184 8.96 -1.96 -0.10
N GLN A 185 9.55 -3.06 0.36
CA GLN A 185 10.72 -3.04 1.24
C GLN A 185 11.93 -2.38 0.57
N LEU A 186 12.26 -2.74 -0.68
CA LEU A 186 13.36 -2.12 -1.42
C LEU A 186 13.18 -0.60 -1.56
N VAL A 187 11.95 -0.15 -1.86
CA VAL A 187 11.62 1.28 -1.94
C VAL A 187 11.81 1.96 -0.58
N TYR A 188 11.27 1.37 0.49
CA TYR A 188 11.39 1.91 1.85
C TYR A 188 12.85 2.04 2.30
N GLU A 189 13.67 1.03 1.99
CA GLU A 189 15.10 0.97 2.34
C GLU A 189 15.99 1.86 1.48
N GLY A 190 15.46 2.42 0.38
CA GLY A 190 16.19 3.30 -0.52
C GLY A 190 16.97 2.57 -1.61
N HIS A 191 16.65 1.30 -1.86
CA HIS A 191 17.23 0.46 -2.91
C HIS A 191 16.54 0.65 -4.28
N TRP A 192 16.08 1.87 -4.57
CA TRP A 192 15.42 2.19 -5.83
C TRP A 192 16.33 1.93 -7.04
N PHE A 193 17.59 2.36 -6.99
CA PHE A 193 18.54 2.21 -8.09
C PHE A 193 19.33 0.90 -7.96
N THR A 194 18.63 -0.24 -7.95
CA THR A 194 19.24 -1.57 -7.87
C THR A 194 18.71 -2.53 -8.95
N PRO A 195 19.54 -3.49 -9.43
CA PRO A 195 19.11 -4.48 -10.42
C PRO A 195 17.93 -5.35 -9.98
N LEU A 196 17.80 -5.62 -8.67
CA LEU A 196 16.68 -6.41 -8.15
C LEU A 196 15.34 -5.68 -8.33
N ARG A 197 15.28 -4.36 -8.06
CA ARG A 197 14.08 -3.56 -8.32
C ARG A 197 13.73 -3.55 -9.82
N GLU A 198 14.73 -3.42 -10.69
CA GLU A 198 14.53 -3.48 -12.16
C GLU A 198 14.00 -4.84 -12.63
N ALA A 199 14.52 -5.93 -12.08
CA ALA A 199 14.02 -7.27 -12.36
C ALA A 199 12.56 -7.44 -11.92
N PHE A 200 12.20 -6.86 -10.77
CA PHE A 200 10.81 -6.83 -10.33
C PHE A 200 9.92 -5.94 -11.21
N ASP A 201 10.40 -4.79 -11.69
CA ASP A 201 9.64 -3.97 -12.66
C ASP A 201 9.32 -4.77 -13.92
N ALA A 202 10.26 -5.55 -14.45
CA ALA A 202 10.01 -6.43 -15.60
C ALA A 202 8.93 -7.49 -15.29
N PHE A 203 8.98 -8.10 -14.11
CA PHE A 203 7.96 -9.04 -13.65
C PHE A 203 6.58 -8.37 -13.55
N PHE A 204 6.47 -7.22 -12.88
CA PHE A 204 5.19 -6.53 -12.72
C PHE A 204 4.67 -6.01 -14.06
N THR A 205 5.53 -5.46 -14.92
CA THR A 205 5.15 -5.05 -16.28
C THR A 205 4.47 -6.20 -17.03
N LYS A 206 5.02 -7.42 -16.90
CA LYS A 206 4.44 -8.61 -17.52
C LYS A 206 3.06 -8.97 -16.93
N THR A 207 2.91 -8.93 -15.61
CA THR A 207 1.62 -9.25 -14.97
C THR A 207 0.55 -8.20 -15.27
N GLN A 208 0.96 -6.95 -15.50
CA GLN A 208 0.02 -5.85 -15.76
C GLN A 208 -0.56 -5.83 -17.18
N GLU A 209 -0.02 -6.59 -18.15
CA GLU A 209 -0.51 -6.60 -19.55
C GLU A 209 -2.03 -6.82 -19.69
N VAL A 210 -2.62 -7.63 -18.79
CA VAL A 210 -4.05 -7.97 -18.78
C VAL A 210 -4.89 -7.16 -17.79
N VAL A 211 -4.27 -6.29 -17.00
CA VAL A 211 -4.92 -5.49 -15.95
C VAL A 211 -5.56 -4.25 -16.59
N THR A 212 -6.55 -4.48 -17.43
CA THR A 212 -7.33 -3.46 -18.14
C THR A 212 -8.81 -3.66 -17.83
N GLY A 213 -9.51 -2.60 -17.43
CA GLY A 213 -10.88 -2.68 -16.97
C GLY A 213 -11.25 -1.56 -16.01
N SER A 214 -12.37 -1.71 -15.31
CA SER A 214 -12.94 -0.69 -14.44
C SER A 214 -13.39 -1.30 -13.12
N VAL A 215 -13.23 -0.53 -12.03
CA VAL A 215 -13.72 -0.91 -10.70
C VAL A 215 -14.54 0.21 -10.12
N THR A 216 -15.80 -0.10 -9.76
CA THR A 216 -16.72 0.83 -9.12
C THR A 216 -16.72 0.63 -7.62
N MET A 217 -16.63 1.72 -6.86
CA MET A 217 -16.61 1.74 -5.40
C MET A 217 -17.59 2.77 -4.86
N SER A 218 -18.28 2.43 -3.77
CA SER A 218 -18.97 3.41 -2.93
C SER A 218 -18.06 3.88 -1.80
N LEU A 219 -18.07 5.17 -1.53
CA LEU A 219 -17.27 5.85 -0.52
C LEU A 219 -18.22 6.46 0.52
N TYR A 220 -17.92 6.25 1.79
CA TYR A 220 -18.74 6.76 2.87
C TYR A 220 -17.95 6.85 4.17
N LYS A 221 -17.80 8.07 4.69
CA LYS A 221 -17.31 8.38 6.05
C LYS A 221 -16.13 7.50 6.52
N GLY A 222 -15.00 7.65 5.85
CA GLY A 222 -13.74 6.94 6.11
C GLY A 222 -13.67 5.52 5.56
N THR A 223 -14.76 5.02 4.96
CA THR A 223 -14.87 3.66 4.45
C THR A 223 -15.08 3.67 2.93
N MET A 224 -14.61 2.61 2.27
CA MET A 224 -14.92 2.33 0.87
C MET A 224 -15.38 0.88 0.71
N ALA A 225 -16.31 0.63 -0.20
CA ALA A 225 -16.79 -0.70 -0.53
C ALA A 225 -16.83 -0.88 -2.05
N VAL A 226 -16.35 -2.02 -2.53
CA VAL A 226 -16.27 -2.28 -3.97
C VAL A 226 -17.61 -2.82 -4.46
N LYS A 227 -18.26 -2.09 -5.38
CA LYS A 227 -19.58 -2.41 -5.92
C LYS A 227 -19.50 -3.34 -7.13
N SER A 228 -18.59 -3.09 -8.06
CA SER A 228 -18.49 -3.87 -9.29
C SER A 228 -17.07 -3.89 -9.86
N ARG A 229 -16.78 -4.91 -10.68
CA ARG A 229 -15.56 -5.01 -11.49
C ARG A 229 -15.96 -5.39 -12.92
N LYS A 230 -15.28 -4.81 -13.90
CA LYS A 230 -15.48 -5.14 -15.33
C LYS A 230 -14.14 -5.20 -16.03
N SER A 231 -13.92 -6.22 -16.85
CA SER A 231 -12.73 -6.31 -17.68
C SER A 231 -12.99 -7.15 -18.94
N PRO A 232 -12.44 -6.77 -20.10
CA PRO A 232 -12.39 -7.64 -21.27
C PRO A 232 -11.47 -8.87 -21.08
N PHE A 233 -10.61 -8.87 -20.07
CA PHE A 233 -9.70 -9.97 -19.72
C PHE A 233 -10.16 -10.76 -18.49
N SER A 234 -11.44 -10.65 -18.12
CA SER A 234 -11.99 -11.38 -16.98
C SER A 234 -11.77 -12.88 -17.10
N LEU A 235 -11.15 -13.48 -16.08
CA LEU A 235 -11.07 -14.93 -15.92
C LEU A 235 -12.31 -15.51 -15.21
N TYR A 236 -13.18 -14.65 -14.70
CA TYR A 236 -14.46 -15.07 -14.13
C TYR A 236 -15.44 -15.47 -15.24
N ARG A 237 -15.97 -16.69 -15.14
CA ARG A 237 -16.91 -17.30 -16.08
C ARG A 237 -18.15 -17.77 -15.32
N GLN A 238 -19.26 -17.06 -15.50
CA GLN A 238 -20.52 -17.33 -14.82
C GLN A 238 -21.05 -18.74 -15.14
N ASP A 239 -20.86 -19.21 -16.37
CA ASP A 239 -21.25 -20.55 -16.82
C ASP A 239 -20.42 -21.68 -16.19
N ILE A 240 -19.29 -21.39 -15.57
CA ILE A 240 -18.50 -22.36 -14.81
C ILE A 240 -18.81 -22.25 -13.30
N ALA A 241 -19.02 -21.02 -12.81
CA ALA A 241 -19.19 -20.73 -11.39
C ALA A 241 -20.64 -20.82 -10.87
N SER A 242 -21.64 -20.83 -11.75
CA SER A 242 -23.06 -20.85 -11.35
C SER A 242 -23.46 -22.15 -10.65
N PHE A 243 -24.35 -22.05 -9.66
CA PHE A 243 -24.93 -23.18 -8.95
C PHE A 243 -26.12 -23.82 -9.68
N ASP A 244 -26.75 -23.11 -10.61
CA ASP A 244 -28.02 -23.54 -11.21
C ASP A 244 -27.80 -24.41 -12.46
N THR A 245 -26.93 -23.97 -13.37
CA THR A 245 -26.56 -24.69 -14.59
C THR A 245 -25.13 -24.31 -14.95
N GLY A 246 -24.20 -25.26 -14.83
CA GLY A 246 -22.78 -25.03 -15.04
C GLY A 246 -22.17 -26.02 -16.02
N SER A 247 -21.15 -25.58 -16.76
CA SER A 247 -20.33 -26.43 -17.64
C SER A 247 -19.23 -27.19 -16.88
N TYR A 248 -19.12 -26.99 -15.56
CA TYR A 248 -18.15 -27.67 -14.71
C TYR A 248 -18.55 -29.13 -14.44
N ASN A 249 -17.65 -30.06 -14.73
CA ASN A 249 -17.86 -31.48 -14.44
C ASN A 249 -17.51 -31.80 -12.97
N HIS A 250 -18.53 -32.01 -12.15
CA HIS A 250 -18.34 -32.30 -10.73
C HIS A 250 -17.65 -33.64 -10.44
N HIS A 251 -17.65 -34.60 -11.38
CA HIS A 251 -16.98 -35.88 -11.18
C HIS A 251 -15.46 -35.75 -11.08
N ASP A 252 -14.87 -34.76 -11.75
CA ASP A 252 -13.42 -34.54 -11.73
C ASP A 252 -12.91 -34.13 -10.34
N ALA A 253 -13.78 -33.56 -9.49
CA ALA A 253 -13.43 -33.13 -8.15
C ALA A 253 -13.00 -34.29 -7.24
N GLU A 254 -13.61 -35.47 -7.37
CA GLU A 254 -13.29 -36.63 -6.52
C GLU A 254 -11.84 -37.09 -6.73
N GLY A 255 -11.46 -37.31 -7.99
CA GLY A 255 -10.09 -37.69 -8.35
C GLY A 255 -9.07 -36.62 -7.94
N PHE A 256 -9.42 -35.35 -8.16
CA PHE A 256 -8.57 -34.22 -7.76
C PHE A 256 -8.35 -34.16 -6.25
N ILE A 257 -9.41 -34.27 -5.44
CA ILE A 257 -9.33 -34.25 -3.97
C ILE A 257 -8.48 -35.42 -3.45
N ASN A 258 -8.70 -36.62 -4.00
CA ASN A 258 -7.95 -37.80 -3.61
C ASN A 258 -6.44 -37.64 -3.87
N LEU A 259 -6.05 -37.11 -5.02
CA LEU A 259 -4.64 -36.88 -5.35
C LEU A 259 -4.02 -35.74 -4.55
N LEU A 260 -4.72 -34.60 -4.41
CA LEU A 260 -4.23 -33.45 -3.66
C LEU A 260 -4.09 -33.77 -2.16
N GLY A 261 -5.01 -34.56 -1.61
CA GLY A 261 -5.03 -34.98 -0.21
C GLY A 261 -4.09 -36.13 0.13
N LEU A 262 -3.55 -36.84 -0.87
CA LEU A 262 -2.72 -38.03 -0.66
C LEU A 262 -1.55 -37.81 0.31
N PRO A 263 -0.75 -36.72 0.22
CA PRO A 263 0.35 -36.50 1.17
C PRO A 263 -0.13 -36.36 2.63
N ALA A 264 -1.26 -35.67 2.84
CA ALA A 264 -1.85 -35.51 4.17
C ALA A 264 -2.37 -36.85 4.73
N ALA A 265 -3.02 -37.65 3.87
CA ALA A 265 -3.50 -38.98 4.22
C ALA A 265 -2.34 -39.92 4.61
N VAL A 266 -1.23 -39.90 3.86
CA VAL A 266 -0.03 -40.68 4.19
C VAL A 266 0.56 -40.26 5.53
N ARG A 267 0.74 -38.94 5.76
CA ARG A 267 1.25 -38.42 7.04
C ARG A 267 0.37 -38.88 8.21
N SER A 268 -0.94 -38.75 8.08
CA SER A 268 -1.89 -39.16 9.12
C SER A 268 -1.74 -40.64 9.48
N ARG A 269 -1.71 -41.54 8.48
CA ARG A 269 -1.54 -42.99 8.68
C ARG A 269 -0.23 -43.34 9.39
N LEU A 270 0.87 -42.69 9.02
CA LEU A 270 2.17 -42.91 9.67
C LEU A 270 2.21 -42.40 11.11
N MET A 271 1.55 -41.26 11.39
CA MET A 271 1.45 -40.73 12.76
C MET A 271 0.64 -41.65 13.66
N VAL A 272 -0.50 -42.20 13.19
CA VAL A 272 -1.29 -43.19 13.95
C VAL A 272 -0.43 -44.41 14.33
N ASN A 273 0.32 -44.96 13.37
CA ASN A 273 1.22 -46.10 13.64
C ASN A 273 2.30 -45.77 14.67
N GLN A 274 2.84 -44.55 14.66
CA GLN A 274 3.82 -44.10 15.64
C GLN A 274 3.22 -43.98 17.05
N TYR A 275 2.01 -43.43 17.16
CA TYR A 275 1.31 -43.33 18.45
C TYR A 275 0.90 -44.70 19.01
N GLU A 276 0.45 -45.63 18.16
CA GLU A 276 0.17 -47.01 18.56
C GLU A 276 1.44 -47.75 19.02
N THR A 277 2.57 -47.52 18.35
CA THR A 277 3.86 -48.11 18.73
C THR A 277 4.34 -47.55 20.07
N LEU A 278 4.23 -46.24 20.28
CA LEU A 278 4.55 -45.58 21.55
C LEU A 278 3.65 -46.08 22.70
N ALA A 279 2.34 -46.20 22.46
CA ALA A 279 1.38 -46.68 23.46
C ALA A 279 1.60 -48.15 23.88
N ARG A 280 2.22 -48.98 23.02
CA ARG A 280 2.59 -50.37 23.34
C ARG A 280 3.95 -50.52 24.04
N SER A 281 4.73 -49.44 24.10
CA SER A 281 6.08 -49.41 24.70
C SER A 281 6.10 -48.85 26.13
N VAL A 282 4.94 -48.42 26.64
CA VAL A 282 4.68 -48.00 28.03
C VAL A 282 3.88 -49.10 28.73
#